data_AF-A0A922ZQ95-F1
#
_entry.id   AF-A0A922ZQ95-F1
#
_cell.length_a   1.000
_cell.length_b   1.000
_cell.length_c   1.000
_cell.angle_alpha   90.00
_cell.angle_beta   90.00
_cell.angle_gamma   90.00
#
_symmetry.space_group_name_H-M   'P 1'
#
loop_
_entity.id
_entity.type
_entity.pdbx_description
1 polymer ?
#
loop_
_entity_poly.entity_id
_entity_poly.type
_entity_poly.pdbx_seq_one_letter_code
_entity_poly.pdbx_strand_id
1 'polypeptide(L)'
;MMNPCVKNSLRIAAVFSLMMLVFLGFQNTARAQTVSGQEPNICVFDLLGAKGPIFGLAQEYALEGRKNGYGFKPVVYTNESVAAKDFEIGACDGLVATGIRTRKYNSFTGSLDAIGGLPNYDAVLLALKSMGSPQLQSVMQQSDFEVGGVLPFGTAYVFVRDREINSLAKAAGKRVAALSHDESQRRLIEQVGAQPIAADVSNYGSMFNNGAVDIIVAPSIAYSPLELYKGLGRRGAIIQLPVAMVTYQIILRKSKFQSGSGQKLRAFVAKEMPKALEAVKKIDRQIPDKAWLKMTDADKAEYTTMMREARISLSKDGVYDGCALRLLKKVRCSIDGKASECSLPEGYTVPKSCPIQVM
;
A
#
# COMPACT_ATOMS: atom_id res chain seq x y z
N MET A 1 57.28 26.73 -85.56
CA MET A 1 57.36 25.26 -85.45
C MET A 1 56.43 24.82 -84.32
N MET A 2 55.39 24.06 -84.64
CA MET A 2 54.50 23.42 -83.66
C MET A 2 55.21 22.18 -83.07
N ASN A 3 55.11 21.95 -81.75
CA ASN A 3 54.46 20.71 -81.29
C ASN A 3 53.99 20.76 -79.83
N PRO A 4 52.79 20.22 -79.51
CA PRO A 4 52.15 20.27 -78.20
C PRO A 4 52.14 18.90 -77.50
N CYS A 5 52.86 18.81 -76.38
CA CYS A 5 52.64 17.84 -75.30
C CYS A 5 52.95 18.65 -74.05
N VAL A 6 52.01 19.00 -73.17
CA VAL A 6 51.35 18.11 -72.22
C VAL A 6 50.03 18.76 -71.81
N LYS A 7 48.92 18.30 -72.40
CA LYS A 7 47.57 18.48 -71.87
C LYS A 7 47.35 17.39 -70.80
N ASN A 8 47.76 17.65 -69.56
CA ASN A 8 47.21 16.97 -68.38
C ASN A 8 47.72 17.61 -67.09
N SER A 9 46.98 18.60 -66.60
CA SER A 9 46.91 18.97 -65.17
C SER A 9 45.83 20.03 -64.99
N LEU A 10 44.68 19.78 -65.63
CA LEU A 10 43.42 20.36 -65.24
C LEU A 10 42.92 19.57 -64.02
N ARG A 11 42.35 20.27 -63.03
CA ARG A 11 41.36 19.76 -62.04
C ARG A 11 41.86 19.14 -60.73
N ILE A 12 42.53 19.89 -59.83
CA ILE A 12 42.49 19.55 -58.38
C ILE A 12 42.31 20.75 -57.43
N ALA A 13 42.58 22.01 -57.83
CA ALA A 13 42.81 23.06 -56.81
C ALA A 13 41.61 23.98 -56.44
N ALA A 14 40.37 23.77 -56.89
CA ALA A 14 39.34 24.82 -56.77
C ALA A 14 37.90 24.37 -56.39
N VAL A 15 37.73 23.35 -55.54
CA VAL A 15 36.38 22.96 -55.05
C VAL A 15 36.29 22.86 -53.52
N PHE A 16 37.36 23.08 -52.76
CA PHE A 16 37.37 22.85 -51.31
C PHE A 16 36.87 24.00 -50.42
N SER A 17 36.28 25.08 -50.97
CA SER A 17 35.97 26.28 -50.18
C SER A 17 34.49 26.69 -50.12
N LEU A 18 33.55 25.86 -50.59
CA LEU A 18 32.14 26.28 -50.60
C LEU A 18 31.13 25.13 -50.38
N MET A 19 31.25 24.39 -49.28
CA MET A 19 30.13 23.54 -48.81
C MET A 19 30.21 23.18 -47.32
N MET A 20 30.66 24.12 -46.48
CA MET A 20 30.71 23.96 -45.01
C MET A 20 29.74 24.94 -44.32
N LEU A 21 28.47 24.96 -44.75
CA LEU A 21 27.47 25.90 -44.19
C LEU A 21 26.02 25.38 -44.20
N VAL A 22 25.82 24.05 -44.16
CA VAL A 22 24.49 23.44 -43.96
C VAL A 22 24.58 22.23 -43.04
N PHE A 23 24.91 22.43 -41.77
CA PHE A 23 24.59 21.50 -40.67
C PHE A 23 24.54 22.28 -39.34
N LEU A 24 23.68 23.32 -39.29
CA LEU A 24 23.12 23.77 -38.01
C LEU A 24 22.10 22.71 -37.60
N GLY A 25 22.60 21.63 -37.01
CA GLY A 25 21.78 20.62 -36.39
C GLY A 25 20.91 21.28 -35.33
N PHE A 26 19.59 21.09 -35.46
CA PHE A 26 18.68 21.13 -34.33
C PHE A 26 19.09 20.00 -33.36
N GLN A 27 20.15 20.23 -32.58
CA GLN A 27 20.39 19.48 -31.38
C GLN A 27 19.39 19.97 -30.34
N ASN A 28 18.20 19.37 -30.34
CA ASN A 28 17.39 19.26 -29.14
C ASN A 28 18.21 18.45 -28.12
N THR A 29 19.17 19.12 -27.47
CA THR A 29 19.71 18.66 -26.22
C THR A 29 18.56 18.76 -25.22
N ALA A 30 17.83 17.65 -25.07
CA ALA A 30 17.08 17.40 -23.87
C ALA A 30 18.09 17.55 -22.72
N ARG A 31 18.11 18.73 -22.10
CA ARG A 31 18.70 18.90 -20.77
C ARG A 31 17.93 17.93 -19.88
N ALA A 32 18.48 16.73 -19.69
CA ALA A 32 18.20 15.99 -18.49
C ALA A 32 18.49 16.97 -17.35
N GLN A 33 17.44 17.48 -16.72
CA GLN A 33 17.58 18.18 -15.45
C GLN A 33 18.15 17.14 -14.49
N THR A 34 19.48 17.10 -14.39
CA THR A 34 20.16 16.51 -13.27
C THR A 34 19.67 17.29 -12.07
N VAL A 35 18.68 16.75 -11.37
CA VAL A 35 18.42 17.16 -9.99
C VAL A 35 19.72 16.87 -9.26
N SER A 36 20.54 17.91 -9.09
CA SER A 36 21.73 17.97 -8.26
C SER A 36 21.32 17.86 -6.78
N GLY A 37 20.59 16.81 -6.44
CA GLY A 37 20.02 16.55 -5.13
C GLY A 37 20.66 15.31 -4.55
N GLN A 38 21.05 15.41 -3.30
CA GLN A 38 21.34 14.27 -2.43
C GLN A 38 20.26 13.18 -2.61
N GLU A 39 20.67 11.91 -2.66
CA GLU A 39 19.73 10.79 -2.78
C GLU A 39 18.64 10.91 -1.70
N PRO A 40 17.34 10.95 -2.07
CA PRO A 40 16.26 11.23 -1.14
C PRO A 40 16.18 10.13 -0.09
N ASN A 41 15.90 10.49 1.16
CA ASN A 41 15.76 9.51 2.23
C ASN A 41 14.29 9.10 2.42
N ILE A 42 14.07 7.83 2.78
CA ILE A 42 12.74 7.30 3.07
C ILE A 42 12.75 6.72 4.48
N CYS A 43 11.88 7.24 5.34
CA CYS A 43 11.60 6.68 6.65
C CYS A 43 10.85 5.37 6.47
N VAL A 44 11.38 4.25 6.98
CA VAL A 44 10.80 2.91 6.80
C VAL A 44 10.42 2.36 8.16
N PHE A 45 9.12 2.23 8.41
CA PHE A 45 8.62 1.53 9.58
C PHE A 45 8.69 0.01 9.34
N ASP A 46 9.34 -0.70 10.27
CA ASP A 46 9.34 -2.15 10.35
C ASP A 46 9.32 -2.58 11.83
N LEU A 47 8.36 -3.44 12.21
CA LEU A 47 8.22 -3.95 13.57
C LEU A 47 9.50 -4.60 14.11
N LEU A 48 10.31 -5.21 13.24
CA LEU A 48 11.55 -5.89 13.61
C LEU A 48 12.80 -5.02 13.34
N GLY A 49 12.61 -3.75 12.98
CA GLY A 49 13.67 -2.81 12.71
C GLY A 49 14.59 -3.29 11.59
N ALA A 50 15.90 -3.14 11.77
CA ALA A 50 16.90 -3.42 10.73
C ALA A 50 16.94 -4.89 10.27
N LYS A 51 16.37 -5.82 11.05
CA LYS A 51 16.28 -7.24 10.71
C LYS A 51 14.93 -7.63 10.10
N GLY A 52 14.04 -6.66 9.93
CA GLY A 52 12.70 -6.90 9.47
C GLY A 52 12.58 -7.02 7.94
N PRO A 53 11.53 -7.72 7.47
CA PRO A 53 11.35 -8.00 6.06
C PRO A 53 11.04 -6.75 5.22
N ILE A 54 10.40 -5.74 5.80
CA ILE A 54 10.02 -4.51 5.11
C ILE A 54 11.25 -3.63 4.90
N PHE A 55 12.12 -3.54 5.92
CA PHE A 55 13.39 -2.86 5.75
C PHE A 55 14.30 -3.56 4.73
N GLY A 56 14.32 -4.90 4.74
CA GLY A 56 15.01 -5.68 3.71
C GLY A 56 14.51 -5.39 2.30
N LEU A 57 13.18 -5.39 2.08
CA LEU A 57 12.59 -4.99 0.79
C LEU A 57 12.94 -3.55 0.42
N ALA A 58 12.92 -2.62 1.37
CA ALA A 58 13.30 -1.23 1.11
C ALA A 58 14.77 -1.11 0.66
N GLN A 59 15.68 -1.92 1.19
CA GLN A 59 17.08 -1.99 0.73
C GLN A 59 17.18 -2.55 -0.69
N GLU A 60 16.46 -3.64 -1.00
CA GLU A 60 16.38 -4.21 -2.35
C GLU A 60 15.88 -3.16 -3.35
N TYR A 61 14.82 -2.44 -3.00
CA TYR A 61 14.17 -1.46 -3.89
C TYR A 61 15.04 -0.20 -4.07
N ALA A 62 15.76 0.22 -3.03
CA ALA A 62 16.75 1.28 -3.12
C ALA A 62 17.88 0.91 -4.10
N LEU A 63 18.39 -0.32 -4.04
CA LEU A 63 19.44 -0.81 -4.95
C LEU A 63 18.95 -0.85 -6.41
N GLU A 64 17.74 -1.35 -6.64
CA GLU A 64 17.14 -1.33 -7.98
C GLU A 64 16.89 0.11 -8.47
N GLY A 65 16.43 0.99 -7.59
CA GLY A 65 16.16 2.38 -7.90
C GLY A 65 17.40 3.16 -8.33
N ARG A 66 18.56 2.88 -7.72
CA ARG A 66 19.84 3.50 -8.13
C ARG A 66 20.21 3.18 -9.58
N LYS A 67 19.84 1.99 -10.08
CA LYS A 67 20.08 1.58 -11.47
C LYS A 67 19.08 2.21 -12.46
N ASN A 68 17.89 2.59 -11.98
CA ASN A 68 16.75 2.94 -12.83
C ASN A 68 16.20 4.38 -12.65
N GLY A 69 16.89 5.21 -11.86
CA GLY A 69 16.55 6.63 -11.66
C GLY A 69 15.43 6.87 -10.64
N TYR A 70 15.27 5.99 -9.65
CA TYR A 70 14.36 6.17 -8.51
C TYR A 70 14.99 5.73 -7.18
N GLY A 71 16.33 5.81 -7.10
CA GLY A 71 17.10 5.45 -5.90
C GLY A 71 16.74 6.30 -4.70
N PHE A 72 16.88 5.72 -3.52
CA PHE A 72 16.62 6.37 -2.25
C PHE A 72 17.48 5.74 -1.13
N LYS A 73 17.61 6.45 -0.01
CA LYS A 73 18.27 5.96 1.21
C LYS A 73 17.23 5.54 2.25
N PRO A 74 17.06 4.25 2.56
CA PRO A 74 16.12 3.82 3.59
C PRO A 74 16.67 4.12 5.00
N VAL A 75 15.82 4.64 5.88
CA VAL A 75 16.10 4.93 7.30
C VAL A 75 15.10 4.16 8.13
N VAL A 76 15.57 3.20 8.93
CA VAL A 76 14.68 2.29 9.66
C VAL A 76 14.13 2.89 10.94
N TYR A 77 12.86 2.61 11.22
CA TYR A 77 12.16 2.93 12.46
C TYR A 77 11.40 1.70 12.96
N THR A 78 11.42 1.49 14.27
CA THR A 78 10.57 0.48 14.94
C THR A 78 9.28 1.08 15.49
N ASN A 79 9.14 2.41 15.44
CA ASN A 79 7.94 3.12 15.85
C ASN A 79 7.36 3.87 14.65
N GLU A 80 6.17 3.44 14.21
CA GLU A 80 5.49 4.00 13.05
C GLU A 80 5.15 5.49 13.23
N SER A 81 4.72 5.88 14.43
CA SER A 81 4.36 7.27 14.74
C SER A 81 5.59 8.19 14.64
N VAL A 82 6.77 7.71 15.04
CA VAL A 82 8.03 8.47 14.88
C VAL A 82 8.41 8.60 13.40
N ALA A 83 8.36 7.50 12.63
CA ALA A 83 8.62 7.53 11.19
C ALA A 83 7.69 8.52 10.45
N ALA A 84 6.40 8.48 10.78
CA ALA A 84 5.41 9.39 10.23
C ALA A 84 5.69 10.84 10.62
N LYS A 85 6.08 11.10 11.87
CA LYS A 85 6.41 12.45 12.33
C LYS A 85 7.63 13.02 11.61
N ASP A 86 8.68 12.22 11.44
CA ASP A 86 9.90 12.63 10.75
C ASP A 86 9.65 12.91 9.26
N PHE A 87 8.74 12.15 8.63
CA PHE A 87 8.26 12.47 7.29
C PHE A 87 7.46 13.77 7.23
N GLU A 88 6.55 14.01 8.19
CA GLU A 88 5.74 15.23 8.26
C GLU A 88 6.60 16.49 8.36
N ILE A 89 7.61 16.48 9.23
CA ILE A 89 8.50 17.63 9.45
C ILE A 89 9.59 17.76 8.38
N GLY A 90 9.64 16.85 7.41
CA GLY A 90 10.60 16.88 6.30
C GLY A 90 12.00 16.36 6.64
N ALA A 91 12.17 15.66 7.77
CA ALA A 91 13.39 14.91 8.06
C ALA A 91 13.56 13.72 7.10
N CYS A 92 12.45 13.17 6.59
CA CYS A 92 12.43 12.22 5.48
C CYS A 92 11.70 12.78 4.24
N ASP A 93 12.22 12.47 3.06
CA ASP A 93 11.62 12.82 1.76
C ASP A 93 10.51 11.83 1.34
N GLY A 94 10.48 10.63 1.92
CA GLY A 94 9.41 9.66 1.78
C GLY A 94 9.15 8.85 3.05
N LEU A 95 8.08 8.06 3.03
CA LEU A 95 7.63 7.22 4.15
C LEU A 95 7.18 5.84 3.66
N VAL A 96 7.57 4.78 4.36
CA VAL A 96 6.95 3.46 4.30
C VAL A 96 6.29 3.20 5.63
N ALA A 97 4.97 3.14 5.64
CA ALA A 97 4.13 2.91 6.83
C ALA A 97 2.81 2.23 6.44
N THR A 98 1.98 1.87 7.42
CA THR A 98 0.71 1.18 7.16
C THR A 98 -0.27 2.07 6.37
N GLY A 99 -1.09 1.45 5.52
CA GLY A 99 -2.13 2.13 4.74
C GLY A 99 -3.10 2.93 5.59
N ILE A 100 -3.37 2.45 6.81
CA ILE A 100 -4.17 3.13 7.82
C ILE A 100 -3.55 4.50 8.16
N ARG A 101 -2.26 4.55 8.49
CA ARG A 101 -1.59 5.80 8.87
C ARG A 101 -1.32 6.73 7.69
N THR A 102 -1.08 6.17 6.51
CA THR A 102 -0.75 6.95 5.32
C THR A 102 -1.97 7.44 4.54
N ARG A 103 -3.20 7.05 4.91
CA ARG A 103 -4.45 7.42 4.22
C ARG A 103 -4.61 8.92 3.99
N LYS A 104 -4.12 9.73 4.93
CA LYS A 104 -4.14 11.20 4.80
C LYS A 104 -3.29 11.75 3.64
N TYR A 105 -2.31 11.00 3.15
CA TYR A 105 -1.46 11.40 2.02
C TYR A 105 -2.03 10.98 0.66
N ASN A 106 -2.84 9.93 0.63
CA ASN A 106 -3.55 9.47 -0.55
C ASN A 106 -4.80 8.67 -0.14
N SER A 107 -5.99 9.23 -0.36
CA SER A 107 -7.26 8.62 0.05
C SER A 107 -7.53 7.30 -0.68
N PHE A 108 -7.20 7.23 -1.96
CA PHE A 108 -7.44 6.06 -2.81
C PHE A 108 -6.71 4.82 -2.30
N THR A 109 -5.38 4.87 -2.21
CA THR A 109 -4.56 3.73 -1.75
C THR A 109 -4.72 3.45 -0.26
N GLY A 110 -4.91 4.48 0.57
CA GLY A 110 -5.20 4.30 2.01
C GLY A 110 -6.58 3.72 2.31
N SER A 111 -7.45 3.59 1.29
CA SER A 111 -8.74 2.91 1.38
C SER A 111 -8.69 1.46 0.88
N LEU A 112 -7.53 0.95 0.44
CA LEU A 112 -7.37 -0.47 0.10
C LEU A 112 -7.53 -1.38 1.32
N ASP A 113 -7.25 -0.85 2.51
CA ASP A 113 -7.39 -1.51 3.82
C ASP A 113 -8.86 -1.50 4.32
N ALA A 114 -9.81 -1.08 3.48
CA ALA A 114 -11.22 -1.02 3.86
C ALA A 114 -11.75 -2.38 4.34
N ILE A 115 -12.56 -2.35 5.40
CA ILE A 115 -13.10 -3.56 6.02
C ILE A 115 -13.84 -4.46 5.01
N GLY A 116 -13.52 -5.75 5.00
CA GLY A 116 -14.02 -6.74 4.05
C GLY A 116 -13.66 -6.45 2.57
N GLY A 117 -12.79 -5.48 2.31
CA GLY A 117 -12.44 -4.99 0.97
C GLY A 117 -11.79 -6.05 0.08
N LEU A 118 -10.88 -6.82 0.66
CA LEU A 118 -10.11 -7.88 0.00
C LEU A 118 -10.27 -9.18 0.79
N PRO A 119 -11.21 -10.06 0.41
CA PRO A 119 -11.64 -11.19 1.24
C PRO A 119 -10.66 -12.37 1.22
N ASN A 120 -9.76 -12.44 0.24
CA ASN A 120 -8.81 -13.54 0.08
C ASN A 120 -7.57 -13.08 -0.68
N TYR A 121 -6.56 -13.95 -0.72
CA TYR A 121 -5.27 -13.62 -1.34
C TYR A 121 -5.30 -13.40 -2.85
N ASP A 122 -6.26 -13.99 -3.57
CA ASP A 122 -6.40 -13.75 -5.00
C ASP A 122 -6.92 -12.33 -5.27
N ALA A 123 -7.85 -11.85 -4.43
CA ALA A 123 -8.30 -10.47 -4.44
C ALA A 123 -7.16 -9.50 -4.14
N VAL A 124 -6.34 -9.83 -3.14
CA VAL A 124 -5.17 -9.02 -2.76
C VAL A 124 -4.18 -8.95 -3.92
N LEU A 125 -3.86 -10.09 -4.55
CA LEU A 125 -2.95 -10.11 -5.69
C LEU A 125 -3.47 -9.25 -6.83
N LEU A 126 -4.75 -9.40 -7.20
CA LEU A 126 -5.36 -8.65 -8.31
C LEU A 126 -5.36 -7.15 -8.03
N ALA A 127 -5.80 -6.74 -6.83
CA ALA A 127 -5.87 -5.34 -6.44
C ALA A 127 -4.48 -4.71 -6.36
N LEU A 128 -3.56 -5.29 -5.59
CA LEU A 128 -2.26 -4.68 -5.34
C LEU A 128 -1.35 -4.70 -6.57
N LYS A 129 -1.41 -5.74 -7.41
CA LYS A 129 -0.69 -5.77 -8.69
C LYS A 129 -1.18 -4.66 -9.63
N SER A 130 -2.47 -4.32 -9.58
CA SER A 130 -3.02 -3.24 -10.42
C SER A 130 -2.43 -1.86 -10.06
N MET A 131 -1.88 -1.67 -8.86
CA MET A 131 -1.30 -0.39 -8.43
C MET A 131 -0.09 0.05 -9.28
N GLY A 132 0.56 -0.90 -9.98
CA GLY A 132 1.64 -0.61 -10.93
C GLY A 132 1.17 -0.09 -12.29
N SER A 133 -0.14 -0.11 -12.56
CA SER A 133 -0.73 0.28 -13.84
C SER A 133 -0.66 1.79 -14.07
N PRO A 134 -0.13 2.27 -15.22
CA PRO A 134 -0.15 3.69 -15.57
C PRO A 134 -1.56 4.30 -15.64
N GLN A 135 -2.58 3.47 -15.90
CA GLN A 135 -3.99 3.89 -15.94
C GLN A 135 -4.48 4.41 -14.59
N LEU A 136 -3.83 4.03 -13.47
CA LEU A 136 -4.16 4.54 -12.15
C LEU A 136 -3.34 5.76 -11.74
N GLN A 137 -2.44 6.29 -12.58
CA GLN A 137 -1.55 7.41 -12.23
C GLN A 137 -2.30 8.61 -11.62
N SER A 138 -3.49 8.93 -12.14
CA SER A 138 -4.29 10.08 -11.68
C SER A 138 -4.76 9.96 -10.24
N VAL A 139 -4.93 8.75 -9.71
CA VAL A 139 -5.36 8.49 -8.32
C VAL A 139 -4.18 8.17 -7.39
N MET A 140 -2.97 8.06 -7.92
CA MET A 140 -1.74 7.83 -7.13
C MET A 140 -1.12 9.10 -6.59
N GLN A 141 -1.59 10.27 -7.06
CA GLN A 141 -1.10 11.57 -6.66
C GLN A 141 -2.18 12.34 -5.91
N GLN A 142 -1.82 12.93 -4.78
CA GLN A 142 -2.71 13.80 -4.01
C GLN A 142 -1.87 14.87 -3.34
N SER A 143 -2.22 16.14 -3.57
CA SER A 143 -1.44 17.30 -3.10
C SER A 143 0.03 17.17 -3.49
N ASP A 144 0.97 17.24 -2.54
CA ASP A 144 2.41 17.13 -2.76
C ASP A 144 2.94 15.69 -2.78
N PHE A 145 2.05 14.71 -2.60
CA PHE A 145 2.43 13.32 -2.42
C PHE A 145 2.11 12.45 -3.63
N GLU A 146 2.94 11.44 -3.83
CA GLU A 146 2.72 10.36 -4.79
C GLU A 146 3.00 9.01 -4.13
N VAL A 147 2.12 8.04 -4.37
CA VAL A 147 2.34 6.68 -3.87
C VAL A 147 3.42 6.01 -4.71
N GLY A 148 4.54 5.62 -4.12
CA GLY A 148 5.61 4.87 -4.77
C GLY A 148 5.36 3.37 -4.86
N GLY A 149 4.42 2.81 -4.08
CA GLY A 149 4.17 1.38 -4.04
C GLY A 149 3.17 1.01 -2.96
N VAL A 150 2.51 -0.13 -3.15
CA VAL A 150 1.65 -0.76 -2.15
C VAL A 150 2.12 -2.18 -1.94
N LEU A 151 2.29 -2.62 -0.70
CA LEU A 151 2.71 -3.99 -0.37
C LEU A 151 1.71 -4.61 0.60
N PRO A 152 1.47 -5.94 0.53
CA PRO A 152 0.66 -6.60 1.53
C PRO A 152 1.46 -6.66 2.84
N PHE A 153 0.87 -6.17 3.94
CA PHE A 153 1.43 -6.39 5.27
C PHE A 153 0.92 -7.72 5.83
N GLY A 154 -0.40 -7.95 5.77
CA GLY A 154 -0.99 -9.21 6.19
C GLY A 154 -2.50 -9.13 6.34
N THR A 155 -3.14 -10.29 6.32
CA THR A 155 -4.57 -10.40 6.58
C THR A 155 -4.83 -10.12 8.06
N ALA A 156 -5.68 -9.13 8.34
CA ALA A 156 -6.13 -8.82 9.68
C ALA A 156 -7.26 -9.76 10.10
N TYR A 157 -7.13 -10.28 11.31
CA TYR A 157 -8.12 -11.11 11.98
C TYR A 157 -8.49 -10.51 13.33
N VAL A 158 -9.65 -10.92 13.85
CA VAL A 158 -10.08 -10.57 15.20
C VAL A 158 -9.44 -11.54 16.18
N PHE A 159 -8.69 -11.02 17.14
CA PHE A 159 -8.09 -11.76 18.25
C PHE A 159 -8.90 -11.49 19.50
N VAL A 160 -9.32 -12.54 20.18
CA VAL A 160 -10.13 -12.46 21.40
C VAL A 160 -9.42 -13.16 22.54
N ARG A 161 -9.46 -12.57 23.74
CA ARG A 161 -8.93 -13.21 24.96
C ARG A 161 -9.80 -14.37 25.47
N ASP A 162 -11.04 -14.45 24.98
CA ASP A 162 -12.00 -15.50 25.34
C ASP A 162 -12.77 -15.95 24.09
N ARG A 163 -12.72 -17.25 23.80
CA ARG A 163 -13.40 -17.92 22.68
C ARG A 163 -14.91 -17.80 22.73
N GLU A 164 -15.47 -17.48 23.89
CA GLU A 164 -16.90 -17.16 23.99
C GLU A 164 -17.25 -15.87 23.25
N ILE A 165 -16.29 -14.98 22.97
CA ILE A 165 -16.49 -13.80 22.12
C ILE A 165 -16.40 -14.23 20.66
N ASN A 166 -17.45 -14.90 20.16
CA ASN A 166 -17.48 -15.53 18.85
C ASN A 166 -18.56 -15.00 17.89
N SER A 167 -19.25 -13.92 18.26
CA SER A 167 -20.20 -13.22 17.40
C SER A 167 -20.17 -11.71 17.68
N LEU A 168 -20.76 -10.91 16.78
CA LEU A 168 -20.87 -9.47 16.97
C LEU A 168 -21.64 -9.13 18.26
N ALA A 169 -22.76 -9.82 18.52
CA ALA A 169 -23.55 -9.63 19.73
C ALA A 169 -22.75 -9.85 21.02
N LYS A 170 -21.84 -10.84 21.03
CA LYS A 170 -20.99 -11.13 22.21
C LYS A 170 -19.77 -10.22 22.32
N ALA A 171 -19.47 -9.44 21.28
CA ALA A 171 -18.46 -8.38 21.33
C ALA A 171 -18.98 -7.10 22.01
N ALA A 172 -20.30 -6.93 22.11
CA ALA A 172 -20.89 -5.77 22.79
C ALA A 172 -20.39 -5.64 24.24
N GLY A 173 -20.07 -4.41 24.64
CA GLY A 173 -19.49 -4.08 25.94
C GLY A 173 -18.02 -4.50 26.14
N LYS A 174 -17.40 -5.21 25.19
CA LYS A 174 -15.99 -5.60 25.28
C LYS A 174 -15.08 -4.43 24.91
N ARG A 175 -13.90 -4.38 25.53
CA ARG A 175 -12.87 -3.38 25.24
C ARG A 175 -12.08 -3.82 24.01
N VAL A 176 -12.05 -2.98 22.99
CA VAL A 176 -11.34 -3.26 21.73
C VAL A 176 -10.25 -2.21 21.54
N ALA A 177 -9.01 -2.62 21.29
CA ALA A 177 -8.00 -1.64 20.93
C ALA A 177 -8.35 -1.00 19.58
N ALA A 178 -8.38 0.33 19.54
CA ALA A 178 -8.59 1.13 18.35
C ALA A 178 -7.37 2.02 18.14
N LEU A 179 -6.78 1.99 16.94
CA LEU A 179 -5.69 2.89 16.61
C LEU A 179 -6.19 4.33 16.69
N SER A 180 -5.53 5.17 17.49
CA SER A 180 -6.01 6.52 17.83
C SER A 180 -6.16 7.45 16.62
N HIS A 181 -5.47 7.12 15.54
CA HIS A 181 -5.47 7.86 14.27
C HIS A 181 -6.40 7.23 13.21
N ASP A 182 -7.08 6.12 13.54
CA ASP A 182 -8.00 5.44 12.62
C ASP A 182 -9.45 5.60 13.07
N GLU A 183 -10.10 6.59 12.49
CA GLU A 183 -11.52 6.82 12.71
C GLU A 183 -12.40 5.64 12.28
N SER A 184 -11.99 4.86 11.27
CA SER A 184 -12.78 3.73 10.80
C SER A 184 -12.92 2.67 11.88
N GLN A 185 -11.83 2.29 12.55
CA GLN A 185 -11.88 1.34 13.66
C GLN A 185 -12.79 1.81 14.79
N ARG A 186 -12.62 3.06 15.22
CA ARG A 186 -13.44 3.63 16.32
C ARG A 186 -14.94 3.51 16.02
N ARG A 187 -15.37 3.98 14.84
CA ARG A 187 -16.78 3.94 14.43
C ARG A 187 -17.32 2.51 14.32
N LEU A 188 -16.53 1.58 13.79
CA LEU A 188 -16.93 0.18 13.65
C LEU A 188 -17.08 -0.53 14.98
N ILE A 189 -16.17 -0.25 15.93
CA ILE A 189 -16.23 -0.78 17.29
C ILE A 189 -17.48 -0.27 18.02
N GLU A 190 -17.77 1.03 17.90
CA GLU A 190 -18.97 1.65 18.48
C GLU A 190 -20.26 1.09 17.87
N GLN A 191 -20.28 0.87 16.55
CA GLN A 191 -21.45 0.34 15.84
C GLN A 191 -21.87 -1.05 16.34
N VAL A 192 -20.93 -1.88 16.78
CA VAL A 192 -21.20 -3.21 17.34
C VAL A 192 -21.42 -3.19 18.86
N GLY A 193 -21.54 -1.99 19.46
CA GLY A 193 -21.77 -1.79 20.89
C GLY A 193 -20.55 -2.09 21.76
N ALA A 194 -19.36 -2.21 21.18
CA ALA A 194 -18.11 -2.43 21.90
C ALA A 194 -17.43 -1.09 22.27
N GLN A 195 -16.42 -1.14 23.13
CA GLN A 195 -15.76 0.05 23.68
C GLN A 195 -14.38 0.25 23.02
N PRO A 196 -14.18 1.32 22.22
CA PRO A 196 -12.88 1.59 21.62
C PRO A 196 -11.92 2.14 22.68
N ILE A 197 -10.83 1.42 22.92
CA ILE A 197 -9.73 1.86 23.78
C ILE A 197 -8.60 2.36 22.89
N ALA A 198 -8.26 3.63 23.03
CA ALA A 198 -7.22 4.29 22.25
C ALA A 198 -5.87 3.56 22.39
N ALA A 199 -5.27 3.22 21.26
CA ALA A 199 -4.00 2.53 21.16
C ALA A 199 -3.15 3.08 20.00
N ASP A 200 -1.93 2.59 19.89
CA ASP A 200 -1.00 2.80 18.78
C ASP A 200 -0.38 1.45 18.38
N VAL A 201 0.19 1.37 17.19
CA VAL A 201 0.88 0.16 16.70
C VAL A 201 1.98 -0.29 17.67
N SER A 202 2.59 0.65 18.39
CA SER A 202 3.61 0.37 19.41
C SER A 202 3.10 -0.30 20.69
N ASN A 203 1.80 -0.24 21.02
CA ASN A 203 1.30 -0.71 22.32
C ASN A 203 0.04 -1.59 22.28
N TYR A 204 -0.71 -1.65 21.17
CA TYR A 204 -1.96 -2.41 21.14
C TYR A 204 -1.78 -3.91 21.46
N GLY A 205 -0.67 -4.51 21.02
CA GLY A 205 -0.32 -5.90 21.34
C GLY A 205 -0.03 -6.12 22.82
N SER A 206 0.64 -5.17 23.50
CA SER A 206 0.90 -5.28 24.93
C SER A 206 -0.37 -5.10 25.75
N MET A 207 -1.26 -4.20 25.34
CA MET A 207 -2.61 -4.04 25.92
C MET A 207 -3.45 -5.31 25.80
N PHE A 208 -3.33 -6.04 24.68
CA PHE A 208 -3.99 -7.33 24.53
C PHE A 208 -3.36 -8.39 25.43
N ASN A 209 -2.03 -8.47 25.46
CA ASN A 209 -1.31 -9.48 26.23
C ASN A 209 -1.56 -9.35 27.73
N ASN A 210 -1.59 -8.12 28.26
CA ASN A 210 -1.82 -7.85 29.69
C ASN A 210 -3.31 -7.78 30.09
N GLY A 211 -4.25 -7.83 29.14
CA GLY A 211 -5.68 -7.81 29.41
C GLY A 211 -6.29 -6.41 29.64
N ALA A 212 -5.58 -5.35 29.27
CA ALA A 212 -6.15 -3.99 29.21
C ALA A 212 -7.26 -3.88 28.16
N VAL A 213 -7.22 -4.72 27.12
CA VAL A 213 -8.32 -4.90 26.16
C VAL A 213 -8.68 -6.38 26.01
N ASP A 214 -9.92 -6.64 25.60
CA ASP A 214 -10.46 -7.99 25.42
C ASP A 214 -10.30 -8.47 23.97
N ILE A 215 -10.27 -7.53 23.01
CA ILE A 215 -10.23 -7.77 21.58
C ILE A 215 -9.17 -6.86 20.93
N ILE A 216 -8.44 -7.39 19.96
CA ILE A 216 -7.68 -6.59 18.98
C ILE A 216 -7.96 -7.08 17.57
N VAL A 217 -7.75 -6.20 16.59
CA VAL A 217 -7.69 -6.57 15.18
C VAL A 217 -6.23 -6.46 14.76
N ALA A 218 -5.63 -7.58 14.35
CA ALA A 218 -4.21 -7.63 14.05
C ALA A 218 -3.94 -8.46 12.78
N PRO A 219 -2.98 -8.02 11.94
CA PRO A 219 -2.40 -8.87 10.91
C PRO A 219 -1.80 -10.14 11.51
N SER A 220 -1.96 -11.27 10.85
CA SER A 220 -1.31 -12.55 11.19
C SER A 220 0.21 -12.41 11.40
N ILE A 221 0.88 -11.57 10.62
CA ILE A 221 2.31 -11.28 10.73
C ILE A 221 2.73 -10.70 12.09
N ALA A 222 1.80 -10.09 12.83
CA ALA A 222 2.06 -9.58 14.17
C ALA A 222 1.99 -10.66 15.26
N TYR A 223 1.50 -11.88 14.95
CA TYR A 223 1.29 -12.96 15.93
C TYR A 223 2.52 -13.28 16.76
N SER A 224 3.63 -13.59 16.10
CA SER A 224 4.88 -13.95 16.78
C SER A 224 5.66 -12.72 17.27
N PRO A 225 5.89 -11.66 16.47
CA PRO A 225 6.65 -10.49 16.91
C PRO A 225 6.07 -9.76 18.11
N LEU A 226 4.73 -9.67 18.22
CA LEU A 226 4.06 -9.04 19.35
C LEU A 226 3.65 -10.05 20.44
N GLU A 227 4.08 -11.30 20.29
CA GLU A 227 3.78 -12.39 21.22
C GLU A 227 2.29 -12.53 21.54
N LEU A 228 1.41 -12.32 20.55
CA LEU A 228 -0.06 -12.27 20.74
C LEU A 228 -0.62 -13.58 21.32
N TYR A 229 0.12 -14.69 21.18
CA TYR A 229 -0.18 -15.95 21.83
C TYR A 229 -0.24 -15.85 23.37
N LYS A 230 0.44 -14.88 23.99
CA LYS A 230 0.34 -14.61 25.44
C LYS A 230 -1.05 -14.07 25.81
N GLY A 231 -1.58 -13.13 25.02
CA GLY A 231 -2.92 -12.58 25.21
C GLY A 231 -4.04 -13.58 24.93
N LEU A 232 -3.84 -14.48 23.95
CA LEU A 232 -4.75 -15.61 23.72
C LEU A 232 -4.76 -16.57 24.92
N GLY A 233 -3.58 -16.93 25.44
CA GLY A 233 -3.46 -17.90 26.52
C GLY A 233 -4.15 -19.22 26.17
N ARG A 234 -4.88 -19.80 27.13
CA ARG A 234 -5.63 -21.05 26.95
C ARG A 234 -7.08 -20.86 26.50
N ARG A 235 -7.64 -19.67 26.70
CA ARG A 235 -9.08 -19.38 26.50
C ARG A 235 -9.37 -18.56 25.26
N GLY A 236 -8.39 -17.83 24.73
CA GLY A 236 -8.56 -16.98 23.56
C GLY A 236 -8.50 -17.74 22.25
N ALA A 237 -8.85 -17.03 21.18
CA ALA A 237 -8.70 -17.50 19.81
C ALA A 237 -8.57 -16.34 18.82
N ILE A 238 -8.24 -16.71 17.59
CA ILE A 238 -8.27 -15.87 16.41
C ILE A 238 -9.48 -16.30 15.59
N ILE A 239 -10.41 -15.38 15.36
CA ILE A 239 -11.59 -15.64 14.55
C ILE A 239 -11.14 -15.86 13.10
N GLN A 240 -11.47 -17.01 12.52
CA GLN A 240 -11.06 -17.39 11.16
C GLN A 240 -11.94 -16.71 10.10
N LEU A 241 -11.92 -15.38 10.09
CA LEU A 241 -12.58 -14.50 9.15
C LEU A 241 -11.67 -13.30 8.86
N PRO A 242 -11.13 -13.18 7.63
CA PRO A 242 -10.43 -11.98 7.19
C PRO A 242 -11.34 -10.75 7.33
N VAL A 243 -10.94 -9.76 8.13
CA VAL A 243 -11.70 -8.51 8.27
C VAL A 243 -11.10 -7.37 7.46
N ALA A 244 -9.80 -7.41 7.18
CA ALA A 244 -9.14 -6.46 6.28
C ALA A 244 -7.83 -7.06 5.75
N MET A 245 -7.32 -6.53 4.64
CA MET A 245 -5.92 -6.69 4.27
C MET A 245 -5.20 -5.40 4.65
N VAL A 246 -4.29 -5.46 5.60
CA VAL A 246 -3.47 -4.29 5.94
C VAL A 246 -2.37 -4.17 4.90
N THR A 247 -2.13 -2.96 4.42
CA THR A 247 -1.07 -2.69 3.44
C THR A 247 0.06 -1.86 4.06
N TYR A 248 1.25 -1.99 3.50
CA TYR A 248 2.25 -0.93 3.56
C TYR A 248 2.13 -0.05 2.33
N GLN A 249 2.31 1.25 2.52
CA GLN A 249 2.31 2.25 1.47
C GLN A 249 3.67 2.93 1.44
N ILE A 250 4.24 3.06 0.25
CA ILE A 250 5.39 3.93 0.01
C ILE A 250 4.83 5.29 -0.40
N ILE A 251 5.02 6.32 0.41
CA ILE A 251 4.60 7.69 0.14
C ILE A 251 5.83 8.53 -0.17
N LEU A 252 5.80 9.23 -1.31
CA LEU A 252 6.91 10.06 -1.79
C LEU A 252 6.48 11.52 -1.79
N ARG A 253 7.33 12.42 -1.32
CA ARG A 253 7.16 13.86 -1.55
C ARG A 253 7.61 14.18 -2.97
N LYS A 254 6.68 14.47 -3.88
CA LYS A 254 6.95 14.57 -5.33
C LYS A 254 8.15 15.47 -5.67
N SER A 255 8.28 16.60 -4.98
CA SER A 255 9.35 17.57 -5.21
C SER A 255 10.76 17.08 -4.89
N LYS A 256 10.90 15.92 -4.23
CA LYS A 256 12.18 15.34 -3.80
C LYS A 256 12.66 14.20 -4.69
N PHE A 257 11.82 13.74 -5.61
CA PHE A 257 12.11 12.65 -6.53
C PHE A 257 12.11 13.15 -7.96
N GLN A 258 12.80 12.43 -8.85
CA GLN A 258 12.76 12.73 -10.27
C GLN A 258 11.35 12.47 -10.83
N SER A 259 10.99 13.20 -11.88
CA SER A 259 9.71 12.98 -12.56
C SER A 259 9.59 11.53 -13.02
N GLY A 260 8.45 10.89 -12.70
CA GLY A 260 8.17 9.49 -13.02
C GLY A 260 8.77 8.46 -12.06
N SER A 261 9.55 8.85 -11.04
CA SER A 261 10.09 7.89 -10.06
C SER A 261 8.98 7.11 -9.34
N GLY A 262 7.87 7.76 -8.98
CA GLY A 262 6.72 7.09 -8.35
C GLY A 262 6.13 5.98 -9.21
N GLN A 263 5.85 6.24 -10.48
CA GLN A 263 5.34 5.22 -11.42
C GLN A 263 6.33 4.07 -11.65
N LYS A 264 7.63 4.36 -11.79
CA LYS A 264 8.66 3.34 -11.95
C LYS A 264 8.74 2.43 -10.73
N LEU A 265 8.75 3.02 -9.53
CA LEU A 265 8.78 2.26 -8.28
C LEU A 265 7.50 1.43 -8.12
N ARG A 266 6.32 1.98 -8.41
CA ARG A 266 5.05 1.24 -8.33
C ARG A 266 5.02 0.05 -9.28
N ALA A 267 5.52 0.22 -10.51
CA ALA A 267 5.61 -0.87 -11.48
C ALA A 267 6.55 -1.99 -11.00
N PHE A 268 7.68 -1.63 -10.38
CA PHE A 268 8.59 -2.61 -9.79
C PHE A 268 7.96 -3.35 -8.59
N VAL A 269 7.33 -2.62 -7.67
CA VAL A 269 6.61 -3.19 -6.53
C VAL A 269 5.51 -4.16 -6.99
N ALA A 270 4.73 -3.77 -8.01
CA ALA A 270 3.69 -4.62 -8.59
C ALA A 270 4.25 -5.90 -9.25
N LYS A 271 5.45 -5.84 -9.84
CA LYS A 271 6.15 -7.01 -10.38
C LYS A 271 6.56 -7.99 -9.27
N GLU A 272 7.03 -7.48 -8.14
CA GLU A 272 7.44 -8.29 -6.98
C GLU A 272 6.26 -8.78 -6.11
N MET A 273 5.03 -8.34 -6.42
CA MET A 273 3.83 -8.66 -5.65
C MET A 273 3.61 -10.16 -5.37
N PRO A 274 3.79 -11.09 -6.33
CA PRO A 274 3.60 -12.52 -6.06
C PRO A 274 4.56 -13.05 -4.98
N LYS A 275 5.82 -12.60 -5.00
CA LYS A 275 6.84 -12.97 -4.01
C LYS A 275 6.48 -12.42 -2.63
N ALA A 276 6.08 -11.16 -2.55
CA ALA A 276 5.64 -10.54 -1.29
C ALA A 276 4.43 -11.26 -0.69
N LEU A 277 3.46 -11.64 -1.53
CA LEU A 277 2.25 -12.34 -1.09
C LEU A 277 2.53 -13.75 -0.58
N GLU A 278 3.44 -14.48 -1.22
CA GLU A 278 3.82 -15.83 -0.75
C GLU A 278 4.54 -15.76 0.61
N ALA A 279 5.33 -14.72 0.86
CA ALA A 279 5.93 -14.50 2.17
C ALA A 279 4.86 -14.31 3.26
N VAL A 280 3.81 -13.51 2.99
CA VAL A 280 2.66 -13.34 3.90
C VAL A 280 1.95 -14.67 4.15
N LYS A 281 1.60 -15.42 3.09
CA LYS A 281 0.96 -16.75 3.19
C LYS A 281 1.78 -17.74 4.02
N LYS A 282 3.11 -17.68 3.91
CA LYS A 282 4.00 -18.53 4.71
C LYS A 282 3.90 -18.22 6.20
N ILE A 283 3.75 -16.95 6.57
CA ILE A 283 3.64 -16.53 7.97
C ILE A 283 2.29 -16.96 8.56
N ASP A 284 1.19 -16.85 7.79
CA ASP A 284 -0.12 -17.34 8.23
C ASP A 284 -0.10 -18.82 8.62
N ARG A 285 0.60 -19.64 7.82
CA ARG A 285 0.74 -21.09 8.07
C ARG A 285 1.53 -21.42 9.34
N GLN A 286 2.22 -20.46 9.95
CA GLN A 286 2.95 -20.67 11.20
C GLN A 286 2.07 -20.52 12.45
N ILE A 287 0.86 -19.96 12.31
CA ILE A 287 -0.07 -19.84 13.43
C ILE A 287 -0.65 -21.22 13.76
N PRO A 288 -0.55 -21.71 15.01
CA PRO A 288 -1.03 -23.04 15.37
C PRO A 288 -2.54 -23.23 15.10
N ASP A 289 -2.93 -24.38 14.56
CA ASP A 289 -4.34 -24.70 14.25
C ASP A 289 -5.30 -24.46 15.42
N LYS A 290 -4.86 -24.80 16.64
CA LYS A 290 -5.63 -24.62 17.88
C LYS A 290 -5.96 -23.16 18.23
N ALA A 291 -5.23 -22.19 17.68
CA ALA A 291 -5.50 -20.77 17.89
C ALA A 291 -6.70 -20.30 17.06
N TRP A 292 -7.06 -20.99 15.99
CA TRP A 292 -8.14 -20.58 15.10
C TRP A 292 -9.51 -21.03 15.63
N LEU A 293 -10.47 -20.10 15.60
CA LEU A 293 -11.88 -20.39 15.82
C LEU A 293 -12.63 -20.26 14.50
N LYS A 294 -13.16 -21.39 14.03
CA LYS A 294 -14.05 -21.43 12.85
C LYS A 294 -15.41 -20.84 13.20
N MET A 295 -15.89 -19.95 12.34
CA MET A 295 -17.23 -19.37 12.44
C MET A 295 -18.27 -20.24 11.74
N THR A 296 -19.51 -20.15 12.19
CA THR A 296 -20.66 -20.70 11.45
C THR A 296 -20.89 -19.90 10.17
N ASP A 297 -21.57 -20.49 9.18
CA ASP A 297 -21.86 -19.77 7.93
C ASP A 297 -22.88 -18.63 8.14
N ALA A 298 -23.76 -18.75 9.14
CA ALA A 298 -24.68 -17.69 9.53
C ALA A 298 -23.92 -16.46 10.07
N ASP A 299 -22.98 -16.66 10.99
CA ASP A 299 -22.17 -15.55 11.52
C ASP A 299 -21.34 -14.90 10.40
N LYS A 300 -20.71 -15.70 9.52
CA LYS A 300 -19.95 -15.16 8.37
C LYS A 300 -20.82 -14.27 7.47
N ALA A 301 -22.08 -14.65 7.24
CA ALA A 301 -23.01 -13.87 6.44
C ALA A 301 -23.35 -12.54 7.12
N GLU A 302 -23.59 -12.55 8.44
CA GLU A 302 -23.84 -11.34 9.23
C GLU A 302 -22.64 -10.38 9.17
N TYR A 303 -21.43 -10.88 9.39
CA TYR A 303 -20.21 -10.08 9.25
C TYR A 303 -20.05 -9.53 7.83
N THR A 304 -20.32 -10.32 6.79
CA THR A 304 -20.21 -9.87 5.39
C THR A 304 -21.14 -8.69 5.11
N THR A 305 -22.38 -8.76 5.59
CA THR A 305 -23.35 -7.67 5.47
C THR A 305 -22.88 -6.43 6.24
N MET A 306 -22.48 -6.59 7.49
CA MET A 306 -21.98 -5.49 8.32
C MET A 306 -20.77 -4.81 7.68
N MET A 307 -19.79 -5.58 7.18
CA MET A 307 -18.60 -5.03 6.53
C MET A 307 -18.96 -4.25 5.26
N ARG A 308 -19.95 -4.70 4.49
CA ARG A 308 -20.45 -3.95 3.33
C ARG A 308 -21.07 -2.61 3.74
N GLU A 309 -21.96 -2.63 4.73
CA GLU A 309 -22.64 -1.44 5.23
C GLU A 309 -21.66 -0.44 5.83
N ALA A 310 -20.69 -0.94 6.60
CA ALA A 310 -19.56 -0.20 7.13
C ALA A 310 -18.80 0.55 6.04
N ARG A 311 -18.41 -0.12 4.94
CA ARG A 311 -17.73 0.54 3.82
C ARG A 311 -18.55 1.67 3.23
N ILE A 312 -19.86 1.45 3.06
CA ILE A 312 -20.78 2.45 2.53
C ILE A 312 -20.87 3.65 3.47
N SER A 313 -21.09 3.43 4.76
CA SER A 313 -21.19 4.51 5.75
C SER A 313 -19.89 5.30 5.83
N LEU A 314 -18.76 4.62 6.02
CA LEU A 314 -17.44 5.24 6.14
C LEU A 314 -17.04 6.01 4.88
N SER A 315 -17.53 5.61 3.70
CA SER A 315 -17.31 6.40 2.48
C SER A 315 -18.16 7.67 2.44
N LYS A 316 -19.43 7.61 2.87
CA LYS A 316 -20.28 8.80 2.99
C LYS A 316 -19.71 9.82 3.98
N ASP A 317 -19.04 9.32 5.00
CA ASP A 317 -18.36 10.12 6.02
C ASP A 317 -16.99 10.66 5.57
N GLY A 318 -16.56 10.36 4.34
CA GLY A 318 -15.28 10.81 3.79
C GLY A 318 -14.06 10.02 4.27
N VAL A 319 -14.25 8.94 5.03
CA VAL A 319 -13.16 8.09 5.54
C VAL A 319 -12.62 7.17 4.44
N TYR A 320 -13.49 6.55 3.65
CA TYR A 320 -13.09 5.71 2.50
C TYR A 320 -13.34 6.40 1.16
N ASP A 321 -12.36 6.31 0.29
CA ASP A 321 -12.41 6.81 -1.08
C ASP A 321 -13.34 5.96 -1.96
N GLY A 322 -14.35 6.59 -2.57
CA GLY A 322 -15.32 5.88 -3.41
C GLY A 322 -14.71 5.25 -4.66
N CYS A 323 -13.66 5.85 -5.25
CA CYS A 323 -12.96 5.25 -6.39
C CYS A 323 -12.22 3.97 -5.97
N ALA A 324 -11.60 3.98 -4.79
CA ALA A 324 -11.00 2.78 -4.22
C ALA A 324 -12.06 1.71 -3.92
N LEU A 325 -13.20 2.08 -3.33
CA LEU A 325 -14.28 1.11 -3.08
C LEU A 325 -14.83 0.51 -4.38
N ARG A 326 -14.93 1.28 -5.47
CA ARG A 326 -15.26 0.76 -6.80
C ARG A 326 -14.23 -0.26 -7.28
N LEU A 327 -12.93 0.02 -7.17
CA LEU A 327 -11.88 -0.96 -7.48
C LEU A 327 -12.09 -2.27 -6.72
N LEU A 328 -12.22 -2.15 -5.40
CA LEU A 328 -12.33 -3.30 -4.51
C LEU A 328 -13.58 -4.13 -4.82
N LYS A 329 -14.71 -3.48 -5.10
CA LYS A 329 -15.94 -4.16 -5.52
C LYS A 329 -15.73 -4.92 -6.83
N LYS A 330 -15.14 -4.28 -7.84
CA LYS A 330 -14.83 -4.91 -9.13
C LYS A 330 -13.91 -6.12 -8.97
N VAL A 331 -12.90 -6.02 -8.10
CA VAL A 331 -12.00 -7.13 -7.75
C VAL A 331 -12.81 -8.28 -7.13
N ARG A 332 -13.62 -8.03 -6.09
CA ARG A 332 -14.43 -9.07 -5.45
C ARG A 332 -15.38 -9.74 -6.44
N CYS A 333 -16.07 -8.97 -7.26
CA CYS A 333 -17.02 -9.49 -8.24
C CYS A 333 -16.36 -10.21 -9.43
N SER A 334 -15.09 -9.94 -9.72
CA SER A 334 -14.34 -10.71 -10.71
C SER A 334 -13.93 -12.09 -10.19
N ILE A 335 -13.85 -12.26 -8.87
CA ILE A 335 -13.47 -13.52 -8.21
C ILE A 335 -14.71 -14.35 -7.89
N ASP A 336 -15.75 -13.71 -7.35
CA ASP A 336 -17.05 -14.34 -7.11
C ASP A 336 -18.17 -13.46 -7.65
N GLY A 337 -18.51 -13.68 -8.93
CA GLY A 337 -19.58 -12.95 -9.60
C GLY A 337 -20.99 -13.27 -9.07
N LYS A 338 -21.14 -14.31 -8.23
CA LYS A 338 -22.43 -14.70 -7.62
C LYS A 338 -22.63 -14.05 -6.25
N ALA A 339 -21.62 -13.36 -5.70
CA ALA A 339 -21.74 -12.66 -4.44
C ALA A 339 -22.88 -11.63 -4.49
N SER A 340 -23.67 -11.56 -3.41
CA SER A 340 -24.87 -10.72 -3.35
C SER A 340 -24.61 -9.24 -3.61
N GLU A 341 -23.43 -8.73 -3.28
CA GLU A 341 -23.10 -7.32 -3.50
C GLU A 341 -22.88 -6.95 -4.98
N CYS A 342 -22.66 -7.93 -5.86
CA CYS A 342 -22.27 -7.70 -7.25
C CYS A 342 -23.40 -7.23 -8.13
N SER A 343 -24.65 -7.57 -7.81
CA SER A 343 -25.85 -7.06 -8.47
C SER A 343 -26.37 -5.74 -7.87
N LEU A 344 -25.90 -5.36 -6.68
CA LEU A 344 -26.35 -4.15 -6.00
C LEU A 344 -25.67 -2.91 -6.58
N PRO A 345 -26.29 -1.72 -6.54
CA PRO A 345 -25.63 -0.48 -6.92
C PRO A 345 -24.46 -0.12 -5.97
N GLU A 346 -23.62 0.81 -6.40
CA GLU A 346 -22.63 1.43 -5.52
C GLU A 346 -23.34 2.34 -4.51
N GLY A 347 -23.17 2.06 -3.21
CA GLY A 347 -23.80 2.84 -2.13
C GLY A 347 -23.03 4.10 -1.72
N TYR A 348 -21.96 4.42 -2.46
CA TYR A 348 -20.99 5.47 -2.15
C TYR A 348 -20.74 6.33 -3.39
N THR A 349 -20.31 7.58 -3.18
CA THR A 349 -20.04 8.53 -4.27
C THR A 349 -18.67 8.27 -4.87
N VAL A 350 -18.63 8.05 -6.19
CA VAL A 350 -17.37 7.92 -6.93
C VAL A 350 -17.07 9.21 -7.68
N PRO A 351 -15.89 9.84 -7.48
CA PRO A 351 -15.51 11.05 -8.19
C PRO A 351 -15.49 10.84 -9.71
N LYS A 352 -15.89 11.87 -10.47
CA LYS A 352 -15.82 11.84 -11.95
C LYS A 352 -14.40 11.63 -12.49
N SER A 353 -13.39 12.03 -11.71
CA SER A 353 -11.97 11.83 -12.01
C SER A 353 -11.49 10.38 -11.83
N CYS A 354 -12.33 9.49 -11.29
CA CYS A 354 -11.97 8.09 -11.08
C CYS A 354 -11.72 7.41 -12.43
N PRO A 355 -10.51 6.87 -12.68
CA PRO A 355 -10.17 6.20 -13.94
C PRO A 355 -10.80 4.80 -14.04
N ILE A 356 -11.48 4.35 -12.99
CA ILE A 356 -12.05 3.02 -12.89
C ILE A 356 -13.49 3.06 -13.39
N GLN A 357 -13.71 2.37 -14.50
CA GLN A 357 -15.04 2.19 -15.08
C GLN A 357 -15.97 1.47 -14.12
N VAL A 358 -17.26 1.80 -14.21
CA VAL A 358 -18.34 1.06 -13.54
C VAL A 358 -18.31 -0.42 -13.92
N MET A 359 -18.86 -1.27 -13.04
CA MET A 359 -18.95 -2.71 -13.28
C MET A 359 -19.85 -3.04 -14.46
#